data_AF-A0A9W8NFE2-F1
#
_entry.id   AF-A0A9W8NFE2-F1
#
_cell.length_a   1.000
_cell.length_b   1.000
_cell.length_c   1.000
_cell.angle_alpha   90.00
_cell.angle_beta   90.00
_cell.angle_gamma   90.00
#
_symmetry.space_group_name_H-M   'P 1'
#
loop_
_entity.id
_entity.type
_entity.pdbx_description
1 polymer ?
#
loop_
_entity_poly.entity_id
_entity_poly.type
_entity_poly.pdbx_seq_one_letter_code
_entity_poly.pdbx_strand_id
1 'polypeptide(L)'
;MSTMPLLRADPASFFTPVAKLKTVVFSKILDRDPEQMDNLMSAIQTVGFFYLDLSDKYSEGMLKNLEKCSSVMEDWFNEPDTVKSQYKTVSMASHGFKPIGSQAGTSGGRDGWEVLKTGTLEMASRWGLIPPVERHYDTFSTFQRQCDYERKSVSIVHTEATAPPKARSPTSTTFPWTPRGRTSAITCIPTMAP
;
A
#
# COMPACT_ATOMS: atom_id res chain seq x y z
N MET A 1 -31.11 -20.14 8.08
CA MET A 1 -29.79 -20.41 7.48
C MET A 1 -29.85 -19.94 6.03
N SER A 2 -29.25 -18.78 5.73
CA SER A 2 -29.31 -18.17 4.40
C SER A 2 -28.01 -18.50 3.67
N THR A 3 -28.11 -19.32 2.63
CA THR A 3 -27.02 -19.70 1.74
C THR A 3 -26.52 -18.47 0.97
N MET A 4 -25.26 -18.09 1.19
CA MET A 4 -24.52 -17.14 0.35
C MET A 4 -24.49 -17.66 -1.09
N PRO A 5 -24.86 -16.87 -2.11
CA PRO A 5 -24.69 -17.27 -3.49
C PRO A 5 -23.19 -17.26 -3.82
N LEU A 6 -22.62 -18.45 -4.04
CA LEU A 6 -21.35 -18.59 -4.73
C LEU A 6 -21.50 -17.99 -6.13
N LEU A 7 -20.63 -17.05 -6.49
CA LEU A 7 -20.51 -16.52 -7.84
C LEU A 7 -20.30 -17.70 -8.80
N ARG A 8 -21.35 -18.06 -9.53
CA ARG A 8 -21.29 -19.05 -10.59
C ARG A 8 -20.56 -18.38 -11.75
N ALA A 9 -19.34 -18.84 -12.06
CA ALA A 9 -18.64 -18.44 -13.27
C ALA A 9 -19.43 -18.95 -14.48
N ASP A 10 -20.01 -18.03 -15.25
CA ASP A 10 -20.64 -18.33 -16.54
C ASP A 10 -19.55 -18.66 -17.57
N PRO A 11 -19.70 -19.70 -18.42
CA PRO A 11 -18.69 -20.12 -19.39
C PRO A 11 -18.70 -19.32 -20.71
N ALA A 12 -19.42 -18.20 -20.78
CA ALA A 12 -19.38 -17.30 -21.92
C ALA A 12 -18.22 -16.31 -21.73
N SER A 13 -17.29 -16.24 -22.70
CA SER A 13 -16.11 -15.38 -22.66
C SER A 13 -16.50 -13.90 -22.52
N PHE A 14 -16.62 -13.42 -21.29
CA PHE A 14 -16.74 -12.00 -21.01
C PHE A 14 -15.41 -11.36 -21.37
N PHE A 15 -15.43 -10.47 -22.35
CA PHE A 15 -14.32 -9.57 -22.64
C PHE A 15 -14.05 -8.77 -21.36
N THR A 16 -13.07 -9.22 -20.57
CA THR A 16 -12.66 -8.52 -19.36
C THR A 16 -11.74 -7.41 -19.84
N PRO A 17 -12.15 -6.12 -19.79
CA PRO A 17 -11.29 -5.05 -20.25
C PRO A 17 -10.02 -5.02 -19.40
N VAL A 18 -8.90 -5.40 -20.00
CA VAL A 18 -7.59 -5.40 -19.32
C VAL A 18 -6.99 -4.01 -19.45
N ALA A 19 -6.83 -3.32 -18.32
CA ALA A 19 -6.14 -2.04 -18.27
C ALA A 19 -4.65 -2.23 -18.61
N LYS A 20 -4.17 -1.55 -19.65
CA LYS A 20 -2.75 -1.56 -20.01
C LYS A 20 -2.01 -0.50 -19.19
N LEU A 21 -1.54 -0.89 -18.01
CA LEU A 21 -0.75 0.00 -17.14
C LEU A 21 0.72 -0.02 -17.56
N LYS A 22 1.38 1.15 -17.50
CA LYS A 22 2.82 1.25 -17.68
C LYS A 22 3.53 0.74 -16.42
N THR A 23 4.69 0.12 -16.60
CA THR A 23 5.60 -0.24 -15.51
C THR A 23 6.77 0.73 -15.50
N VAL A 24 7.11 1.27 -14.33
CA VAL A 24 8.23 2.20 -14.14
C VAL A 24 9.20 1.62 -13.11
N VAL A 25 10.49 1.63 -13.43
CA VAL A 25 11.54 1.09 -12.55
C VAL A 25 11.94 2.11 -11.50
N PHE A 26 11.80 1.75 -10.21
CA PHE A 26 11.95 2.73 -9.12
C PHE A 26 13.35 3.33 -9.01
N SER A 27 14.43 2.52 -9.04
CA SER A 27 15.81 3.05 -9.04
C SER A 27 16.05 4.08 -10.14
N LYS A 28 15.57 3.82 -11.35
CA LYS A 28 15.71 4.75 -12.48
C LYS A 28 14.93 6.06 -12.28
N ILE A 29 13.81 6.03 -11.56
CA ILE A 29 13.11 7.28 -11.15
C ILE A 29 14.01 8.08 -10.21
N LEU A 30 14.69 7.43 -9.26
CA LEU A 30 15.61 8.10 -8.33
C LEU A 30 16.80 8.74 -9.07
N ASP A 31 17.28 8.08 -10.13
CA ASP A 31 18.37 8.56 -10.98
C ASP A 31 17.93 9.60 -12.03
N ARG A 32 16.64 9.98 -12.06
CA ARG A 32 16.04 10.89 -13.04
C ARG A 32 16.25 10.45 -14.49
N ASP A 33 16.16 9.15 -14.74
CA ASP A 33 16.23 8.60 -16.09
C ASP A 33 15.11 9.20 -16.98
N PRO A 34 15.44 9.86 -18.10
CA PRO A 34 14.44 10.57 -18.91
C PRO A 34 13.30 9.69 -19.40
N GLU A 35 13.59 8.45 -19.81
CA GLU A 35 12.58 7.54 -20.34
C GLU A 35 11.60 7.09 -19.25
N GLN A 36 12.10 6.77 -18.06
CA GLN A 36 11.26 6.40 -16.92
C GLN A 36 10.43 7.58 -16.42
N MET A 37 10.99 8.78 -16.42
CA MET A 37 10.28 10.01 -16.05
C MET A 37 9.13 10.31 -17.00
N ASP A 38 9.35 10.18 -18.31
CA ASP A 38 8.31 10.35 -19.33
C ASP A 38 7.22 9.28 -19.21
N ASN A 39 7.61 8.03 -18.95
CA ASN A 39 6.66 6.93 -18.72
C ASN A 39 5.79 7.18 -17.49
N LEU A 40 6.38 7.63 -16.38
CA LEU A 40 5.67 7.97 -15.15
C LEU A 40 4.68 9.12 -15.39
N MET A 41 5.14 10.21 -16.01
CA MET A 41 4.30 11.38 -16.28
C MET A 41 3.14 11.05 -17.23
N SER A 42 3.43 10.29 -18.30
CA SER A 42 2.40 9.80 -19.20
C SER A 42 1.36 8.95 -18.46
N ALA A 43 1.79 7.98 -17.63
CA ALA A 43 0.87 7.13 -16.90
C ALA A 43 -0.03 7.91 -15.95
N ILE A 44 0.53 8.88 -15.21
CA ILE A 44 -0.21 9.76 -14.30
C ILE A 44 -1.25 10.58 -15.06
N GLN A 45 -0.89 11.13 -16.23
CA GLN A 45 -1.76 12.00 -17.01
C GLN A 45 -2.87 11.24 -17.76
N THR A 46 -2.61 10.00 -18.20
CA THR A 46 -3.57 9.27 -19.04
C THR A 46 -4.48 8.34 -18.24
N VAL A 47 -3.92 7.53 -17.34
CA VAL A 47 -4.68 6.48 -16.64
C VAL A 47 -4.78 6.78 -15.13
N GLY A 48 -3.79 7.49 -14.58
CA GLY A 48 -3.69 7.74 -13.14
C GLY A 48 -3.16 6.55 -12.34
N PHE A 49 -2.82 5.44 -13.00
CA PHE A 49 -2.29 4.22 -12.39
C PHE A 49 -1.09 3.70 -13.20
N PHE A 50 -0.14 3.08 -12.50
CA PHE A 50 1.06 2.45 -13.06
C PHE A 50 1.54 1.36 -12.11
N TYR A 51 2.35 0.44 -12.62
CA TYR A 51 3.14 -0.48 -11.81
C TYR A 51 4.47 0.18 -11.45
N LEU A 52 4.87 0.06 -10.19
CA LEU A 52 6.21 0.43 -9.73
C LEU A 52 7.02 -0.85 -9.58
N ASP A 53 8.08 -0.99 -10.37
CA ASP A 53 8.99 -2.12 -10.30
C ASP A 53 10.06 -1.87 -9.23
N LEU A 54 10.03 -2.72 -8.20
CA LEU A 54 10.89 -2.74 -7.02
C LEU A 54 11.86 -3.92 -7.02
N SER A 55 12.00 -4.64 -8.14
CA SER A 55 12.85 -5.83 -8.26
C SER A 55 14.35 -5.53 -8.27
N ASP A 56 14.74 -4.25 -8.26
CA ASP A 56 16.14 -3.85 -8.20
C ASP A 56 16.80 -4.15 -6.84
N LYS A 57 18.13 -4.11 -6.86
CA LYS A 57 18.94 -4.36 -5.65
C LYS A 57 18.75 -3.31 -4.56
N TYR A 58 18.31 -2.10 -4.90
CA TYR A 58 18.13 -1.01 -3.93
C TYR A 58 16.84 -1.20 -3.12
N SER A 59 15.81 -1.80 -3.72
CA SER A 59 14.51 -2.09 -3.10
C SER A 59 14.38 -3.51 -2.53
N GLU A 60 15.38 -4.37 -2.71
CA GLU A 60 15.41 -5.75 -2.16
C GLU A 60 15.08 -5.79 -0.65
N GLY A 61 15.61 -4.83 0.11
CA GLY A 61 15.35 -4.73 1.55
C GLY A 61 13.87 -4.45 1.87
N MET A 62 13.17 -3.71 1.02
CA MET A 62 11.74 -3.45 1.18
C MET A 62 10.90 -4.69 0.87
N LEU A 63 11.22 -5.41 -0.21
CA LEU A 63 10.53 -6.65 -0.57
C LEU A 63 10.69 -7.72 0.53
N LYS A 64 11.89 -7.87 1.10
CA LYS A 64 12.10 -8.77 2.25
C LYS A 64 11.28 -8.37 3.49
N ASN A 65 11.14 -7.07 3.75
CA ASN A 65 10.31 -6.61 4.86
C ASN A 65 8.81 -6.78 4.58
N LEU A 66 8.38 -6.61 3.32
CA LEU A 66 7.02 -6.93 2.89
C LEU A 66 6.72 -8.40 3.12
N GLU A 67 7.59 -9.32 2.69
CA GLU A 67 7.42 -10.76 2.90
C GLU A 67 7.29 -11.12 4.39
N LYS A 68 8.15 -10.55 5.24
CA LYS A 68 8.07 -10.75 6.70
C LYS A 68 6.78 -10.20 7.28
N CYS A 69 6.37 -8.98 6.90
CA CYS A 69 5.10 -8.41 7.32
C CYS A 69 3.94 -9.31 6.87
N SER A 70 3.94 -9.78 5.63
CA SER A 70 2.91 -10.67 5.08
C SER A 70 2.81 -11.98 5.84
N SER A 71 3.94 -12.63 6.16
CA SER A 71 3.95 -13.87 6.96
C SER A 71 3.37 -13.65 8.37
N VAL A 72 3.77 -12.57 9.05
CA VAL A 72 3.21 -12.25 10.39
C VAL A 72 1.70 -11.97 10.31
N MET A 73 1.27 -11.31 9.23
CA MET A 73 -0.15 -10.99 9.02
C MET A 73 -0.97 -12.21 8.64
N GLU A 74 -0.42 -13.13 7.85
CA GLU A 74 -1.04 -14.41 7.51
C GLU A 74 -1.32 -15.22 8.77
N ASP A 75 -0.32 -15.37 9.65
CA ASP A 75 -0.48 -16.03 10.94
C ASP A 75 -1.58 -15.36 11.78
N TRP A 76 -1.60 -14.03 11.84
CA TRP A 76 -2.61 -13.28 12.59
C TRP A 76 -4.03 -13.45 12.02
N PHE A 77 -4.20 -13.43 10.70
CA PHE A 77 -5.53 -13.57 10.08
C PHE A 77 -6.07 -15.00 10.18
N ASN A 78 -5.20 -15.99 10.35
CA ASN A 78 -5.56 -17.39 10.64
C ASN A 78 -6.04 -17.61 12.10
N GLU A 79 -5.88 -16.64 12.99
CA GLU A 79 -6.43 -16.72 14.35
C GLU A 79 -7.97 -16.75 14.35
N PRO A 80 -8.61 -17.37 15.35
CA PRO A 80 -10.06 -17.40 15.46
C PRO A 80 -10.67 -15.99 15.53
N ASP A 81 -11.88 -15.83 14.97
CA ASP A 81 -12.62 -14.56 15.00
C ASP A 81 -12.84 -14.02 16.41
N THR A 82 -12.93 -14.90 17.41
CA THR A 82 -13.06 -14.53 18.83
C THR A 82 -11.82 -13.80 19.35
N VAL A 83 -10.64 -14.16 18.87
CA VAL A 83 -9.36 -13.51 19.20
C VAL A 83 -9.25 -12.20 18.43
N LYS A 84 -9.42 -12.24 17.11
CA LYS A 84 -9.33 -11.04 16.26
C LYS A 84 -10.33 -9.96 16.67
N SER A 85 -11.54 -10.35 17.08
CA SER A 85 -12.60 -9.43 17.51
C SER A 85 -12.27 -8.62 18.77
N GLN A 86 -11.32 -9.06 19.59
CA GLN A 86 -10.86 -8.30 20.76
C GLN A 86 -10.16 -6.99 20.37
N TYR A 87 -9.63 -6.94 19.15
CA TYR A 87 -8.88 -5.81 18.61
C TYR A 87 -9.71 -4.99 17.63
N LYS A 88 -11.05 -5.09 17.71
CA LYS A 88 -11.94 -4.34 16.82
C LYS A 88 -11.65 -2.84 16.86
N THR A 89 -11.59 -2.27 15.67
CA THR A 89 -11.41 -0.85 15.47
C THR A 89 -12.51 -0.04 16.18
N VAL A 90 -12.12 0.95 16.98
CA VAL A 90 -13.07 1.80 17.75
C VAL A 90 -13.82 2.80 16.84
N SER A 91 -13.25 3.19 15.70
CA SER A 91 -13.86 4.06 14.67
C SER A 91 -13.40 3.71 13.25
N MET A 92 -14.22 3.90 12.20
CA MET A 92 -13.85 3.51 10.82
C MET A 92 -12.51 4.09 10.30
N ALA A 93 -12.04 5.20 10.88
CA ALA A 93 -10.78 5.87 10.57
C ALA A 93 -9.59 5.47 11.48
N SER A 94 -9.82 4.68 12.54
CA SER A 94 -8.79 4.33 13.53
C SER A 94 -8.09 3.00 13.24
N HIS A 95 -6.95 2.83 13.88
CA HIS A 95 -6.18 1.60 14.01
C HIS A 95 -7.01 0.41 14.53
N GLY A 96 -6.51 -0.80 14.33
CA GLY A 96 -7.11 -2.05 14.80
C GLY A 96 -7.77 -2.87 13.69
N PHE A 97 -8.53 -3.87 14.12
CA PHE A 97 -9.11 -4.91 13.28
C PHE A 97 -10.51 -4.55 12.78
N LYS A 98 -10.70 -4.68 11.48
CA LYS A 98 -11.97 -4.57 10.77
C LYS A 98 -12.37 -5.99 10.30
N PRO A 99 -13.48 -6.56 10.80
CA PRO A 99 -13.97 -7.86 10.33
C PRO A 99 -14.63 -7.76 8.94
N ILE A 100 -14.74 -8.90 8.28
CA ILE A 100 -15.54 -9.09 7.06
C ILE A 100 -16.97 -8.62 7.30
N GLY A 101 -17.55 -7.99 6.29
CA GLY A 101 -18.94 -7.60 6.26
C GLY A 101 -19.23 -6.24 6.89
N SER A 102 -18.20 -5.49 7.29
CA SER A 102 -18.39 -4.26 8.08
C SER A 102 -18.58 -3.00 7.22
N GLN A 103 -18.06 -2.95 5.99
CA GLN A 103 -18.33 -1.88 5.02
C GLN A 103 -19.25 -2.35 3.89
N ALA A 104 -19.79 -1.39 3.14
CA ALA A 104 -20.58 -1.65 1.96
C ALA A 104 -19.69 -2.21 0.84
N GLY A 105 -20.13 -3.31 0.22
CA GLY A 105 -19.52 -3.86 -0.98
C GLY A 105 -19.99 -3.15 -2.24
N THR A 106 -19.33 -3.42 -3.36
CA THR A 106 -19.58 -2.77 -4.66
C THR A 106 -20.88 -3.19 -5.35
N SER A 107 -21.54 -4.26 -4.89
CA SER A 107 -22.70 -4.86 -5.54
C SER A 107 -23.92 -4.99 -4.61
N GLY A 108 -24.13 -4.02 -3.72
CA GLY A 108 -25.30 -4.00 -2.81
C GLY A 108 -25.22 -4.97 -1.62
N GLY A 109 -24.10 -5.69 -1.47
CA GLY A 109 -23.79 -6.54 -0.32
C GLY A 109 -22.84 -5.85 0.68
N ARG A 110 -22.34 -6.62 1.64
CA ARG A 110 -21.22 -6.19 2.49
C ARG A 110 -19.89 -6.58 1.86
N ASP A 111 -18.79 -5.98 2.30
CA ASP A 111 -17.45 -6.38 1.86
C ASP A 111 -17.12 -7.84 2.20
N GLY A 112 -16.18 -8.41 1.45
CA GLY A 112 -15.70 -9.79 1.60
C GLY A 112 -14.29 -9.90 2.17
N TRP A 113 -13.81 -8.86 2.87
CA TRP A 113 -12.42 -8.79 3.33
C TRP A 113 -12.30 -8.26 4.76
N GLU A 114 -11.33 -8.79 5.48
CA GLU A 114 -10.88 -8.26 6.76
C GLU A 114 -9.62 -7.42 6.58
N VAL A 115 -9.40 -6.49 7.51
CA VAL A 115 -8.22 -5.63 7.50
C VAL A 115 -7.75 -5.37 8.91
N LEU A 116 -6.43 -5.34 9.08
CA LEU A 116 -5.79 -4.73 10.23
C LEU A 116 -5.19 -3.40 9.79
N LYS A 117 -5.57 -2.31 10.46
CA LYS A 117 -5.03 -0.98 10.21
C LYS A 117 -4.01 -0.62 11.27
N THR A 118 -2.83 -0.18 10.83
CA THR A 118 -1.85 0.45 11.69
C THR A 118 -1.35 1.72 11.02
N GLY A 119 -1.53 2.86 11.71
CA GLY A 119 -1.13 4.17 11.21
C GLY A 119 0.25 4.59 11.69
N THR A 120 0.77 5.65 11.09
CA THR A 120 2.08 6.23 11.44
C THR A 120 2.12 6.73 12.89
N LEU A 121 1.01 7.26 13.39
CA LEU A 121 0.95 7.77 14.76
C LEU A 121 1.05 6.62 15.76
N GLU A 122 0.29 5.55 15.55
CA GLU A 122 0.31 4.34 16.39
C GLU A 122 1.66 3.66 16.39
N MET A 123 2.32 3.58 15.23
CA MET A 123 3.69 3.06 15.15
C MET A 123 4.68 3.97 15.87
N ALA A 124 4.56 5.30 15.76
CA ALA A 124 5.49 6.22 16.42
C ALA A 124 5.31 6.25 17.94
N SER A 125 4.06 6.23 18.43
CA SER A 125 3.74 6.28 19.85
C SER A 125 3.72 4.91 20.54
N ARG A 126 3.81 3.82 19.75
CA ARG A 126 3.62 2.43 20.21
C ARG A 126 2.33 2.23 20.99
N TRP A 127 1.27 2.92 20.59
CA TRP A 127 -0.04 2.83 21.22
C TRP A 127 -1.05 2.20 20.26
N GLY A 128 -1.91 1.33 20.78
CA GLY A 128 -2.96 0.65 19.99
C GLY A 128 -2.41 -0.39 19.00
N LEU A 129 -1.16 -0.83 19.17
CA LEU A 129 -0.58 -1.92 18.39
C LEU A 129 -1.12 -3.25 18.89
N ILE A 130 -1.45 -4.14 17.96
CA ILE A 130 -1.79 -5.53 18.31
C ILE A 130 -0.51 -6.33 18.60
N PRO A 131 -0.59 -7.44 19.36
CA PRO A 131 0.62 -8.17 19.79
C PRO A 131 1.55 -8.61 18.65
N PRO A 132 1.08 -9.12 17.49
CA PRO A 132 1.97 -9.42 16.37
C PRO A 132 2.73 -8.19 15.86
N VAL A 133 2.06 -7.05 15.70
CA VAL A 133 2.71 -5.82 15.22
C VAL A 133 3.71 -5.30 16.25
N GLU A 134 3.40 -5.39 17.54
CA GLU A 134 4.31 -4.99 18.62
C GLU A 134 5.55 -5.89 18.70
N ARG A 135 5.37 -7.22 18.66
CA ARG A 135 6.48 -8.19 18.67
C ARG A 135 7.40 -8.04 17.46
N HIS A 136 6.85 -7.66 16.31
CA HIS A 136 7.58 -7.48 15.06
C HIS A 136 7.77 -6.00 14.69
N TYR A 137 7.78 -5.10 15.68
CA TYR A 137 7.76 -3.65 15.50
C TYR A 137 8.78 -3.13 14.48
N ASP A 138 10.03 -3.59 14.55
CA ASP A 138 11.10 -3.10 13.68
C ASP A 138 10.83 -3.45 12.21
N THR A 139 10.20 -4.60 11.94
CA THR A 139 9.85 -5.02 10.58
C THR A 139 8.74 -4.12 10.03
N PHE A 140 7.65 -3.95 10.79
CA PHE A 140 6.52 -3.11 10.38
C PHE A 140 6.91 -1.63 10.25
N SER A 141 7.68 -1.10 11.19
CA SER A 141 8.09 0.31 11.18
C SER A 141 9.09 0.59 10.06
N THR A 142 10.02 -0.33 9.79
CA THR A 142 10.95 -0.20 8.66
C THR A 142 10.19 -0.26 7.34
N PHE A 143 9.28 -1.23 7.18
CA PHE A 143 8.46 -1.35 5.99
C PHE A 143 7.62 -0.08 5.74
N GLN A 144 6.96 0.45 6.78
CA GLN A 144 6.19 1.69 6.68
C GLN A 144 7.05 2.87 6.21
N ARG A 145 8.26 3.00 6.76
CA ARG A 145 9.20 4.06 6.36
C ARG A 145 9.65 3.91 4.91
N GLN A 146 9.83 2.68 4.43
CA GLN A 146 10.19 2.40 3.04
C GLN A 146 9.03 2.78 2.09
N CYS A 147 7.79 2.36 2.39
CA CYS A 147 6.62 2.79 1.61
C CYS A 147 6.48 4.33 1.57
N ASP A 148 6.71 4.99 2.71
CA ASP A 148 6.66 6.45 2.79
C ASP A 148 7.77 7.13 1.98
N TYR A 149 8.96 6.52 1.91
CA TYR A 149 10.06 7.00 1.09
C TYR A 149 9.71 6.92 -0.40
N GLU A 150 9.24 5.77 -0.88
CA GLU A 150 8.84 5.58 -2.28
C GLU A 150 7.75 6.57 -2.71
N ARG A 151 6.69 6.70 -1.90
CA ARG A 151 5.60 7.64 -2.14
C ARG A 151 6.10 9.07 -2.26
N LYS A 152 7.03 9.49 -1.40
CA LYS A 152 7.60 10.85 -1.41
C LYS A 152 8.50 11.06 -2.62
N SER A 153 9.35 10.09 -2.96
CA SER A 153 10.24 10.17 -4.12
C SER A 153 9.44 10.38 -5.41
N VAL A 154 8.38 9.59 -5.63
CA VAL A 154 7.47 9.76 -6.78
C VAL A 154 6.77 11.13 -6.75
N SER A 155 6.31 11.58 -5.58
CA SER A 155 5.63 12.87 -5.44
C SER A 155 6.54 14.07 -5.73
N ILE A 156 7.80 14.01 -5.30
CA ILE A 156 8.80 15.07 -5.57
C ILE A 156 9.04 15.17 -7.07
N VAL A 157 9.29 14.01 -7.70
CA VAL A 157 9.48 13.89 -9.15
C VAL A 157 8.32 14.51 -9.92
N HIS A 158 7.08 14.20 -9.55
CA HIS A 158 5.90 14.79 -10.20
C HIS A 158 5.83 16.31 -10.02
N THR A 159 6.15 16.80 -8.82
CA THR A 159 6.12 18.24 -8.50
C THR A 159 7.18 19.01 -9.30
N GLU A 160 8.39 18.47 -9.42
CA GLU A 160 9.47 19.06 -10.22
C GLU A 160 9.14 19.08 -11.71
N ALA A 161 8.59 17.98 -12.23
CA ALA A 161 8.22 17.86 -13.64
C ALA A 161 7.13 18.88 -14.03
N THR A 162 6.21 19.19 -13.12
CA THR A 162 5.09 20.11 -13.34
C THR A 162 5.38 21.57 -12.95
N ALA A 163 6.53 21.85 -12.31
CA ALA A 163 6.90 23.20 -11.91
C ALA A 163 7.16 24.11 -13.13
N PRO A 164 6.72 25.39 -13.08
CA PRO A 164 6.95 26.34 -14.16
C PRO A 164 8.44 26.59 -14.39
N PRO A 165 8.88 26.90 -15.63
CA PRO A 165 10.30 26.94 -16.01
C PRO A 165 11.21 27.83 -15.15
N LYS A 166 10.66 28.88 -14.52
CA LYS A 166 11.42 29.80 -13.64
C LYS A 166 11.73 29.24 -12.24
N ALA A 167 11.12 28.12 -11.84
CA ALA A 167 11.30 27.51 -10.52
C ALA A 167 12.18 26.25 -10.54
N ARG A 168 12.67 25.82 -11.71
CA ARG A 168 13.57 24.68 -11.85
C ARG A 168 14.98 25.12 -11.43
N SER A 169 15.40 24.76 -10.22
CA SER A 169 16.74 25.10 -9.74
C SER A 169 17.80 24.28 -10.51
N PRO A 170 18.90 24.91 -10.94
CA PRO A 170 20.03 24.16 -11.48
C PRO A 170 20.84 23.59 -10.31
N THR A 171 20.98 22.27 -10.30
CA THR A 171 21.97 21.46 -9.58
C THR A 171 21.93 21.35 -8.04
N SER A 172 22.09 20.08 -7.62
CA SER A 172 22.70 19.59 -6.38
C SER A 172 22.10 20.03 -5.05
N THR A 173 21.42 19.12 -4.34
CA THR A 173 21.66 18.90 -2.90
C THR A 173 20.95 17.67 -2.34
N THR A 174 21.73 16.87 -1.61
CA THR A 174 21.37 15.95 -0.52
C THR A 174 19.93 16.04 0.00
N PHE A 175 19.24 14.89 0.06
CA PHE A 175 17.93 14.70 0.68
C PHE A 175 17.92 15.12 2.17
N PRO A 176 17.34 16.27 2.55
CA PRO A 176 17.17 16.61 3.95
C PRO A 176 15.84 16.01 4.42
N TRP A 177 15.94 14.97 5.25
CA TRP A 177 14.80 14.37 5.93
C TRP A 177 14.21 15.36 6.94
N THR A 178 12.93 15.72 6.78
CA THR A 178 12.11 16.27 7.87
C THR A 178 10.72 15.61 7.86
N PRO A 179 10.23 15.10 9.00
CA PRO A 179 8.91 14.49 9.07
C PRO A 179 7.84 15.59 9.20
N ARG A 180 6.98 15.73 8.18
CA ARG A 180 5.66 16.35 8.36
C ARG A 180 4.60 15.27 8.33
N GLY A 181 3.82 15.20 9.40
CA GLY A 181 2.79 14.21 9.62
C GLY A 181 1.73 14.22 8.51
N ARG A 182 1.63 13.09 7.81
CA ARG A 182 0.44 12.64 7.12
C ARG A 182 0.34 11.13 7.36
N THR A 183 -0.87 10.68 7.67
CA THR A 183 -1.17 9.29 8.02
C THR A 183 -0.94 8.39 6.81
N SER A 184 0.05 7.51 6.89
CA SER A 184 0.23 6.42 5.92
C SER A 184 -0.28 5.14 6.59
N ALA A 185 -1.41 4.63 6.13
CA ALA A 185 -1.95 3.35 6.58
C ALA A 185 -1.38 2.23 5.72
N ILE A 186 -0.69 1.27 6.33
CA ILE A 186 -0.41 0.00 5.64
C ILE A 186 -1.70 -0.81 5.71
N THR A 187 -2.23 -1.16 4.54
CA THR A 187 -3.35 -2.12 4.42
C THR A 187 -2.78 -3.36 3.76
N CYS A 188 -2.50 -4.39 4.55
CA CYS A 188 -2.21 -5.72 4.01
C CYS A 188 -3.56 -6.37 3.67
N ILE A 189 -3.89 -6.42 2.39
CA ILE A 189 -5.02 -7.24 1.91
C ILE A 189 -4.40 -8.58 1.53
N PRO A 190 -4.77 -9.71 2.17
CA PRO A 190 -4.31 -11.01 1.73
C PRO A 190 -4.73 -11.22 0.27
N THR A 191 -3.76 -11.56 -0.58
CA THR A 191 -4.01 -12.03 -1.93
C THR A 191 -4.87 -13.29 -1.82
N MET A 192 -6.12 -13.23 -2.25
CA MET A 192 -6.86 -14.44 -2.56
C MET A 192 -6.14 -15.10 -3.74
N ALA A 193 -5.53 -16.26 -3.48
CA ALA A 193 -5.12 -17.17 -4.53
C ALA A 193 -6.34 -17.56 -5.39
N PRO A 194 -6.15 -17.79 -6.70
CA PRO A 194 -7.24 -18.08 -7.64
C PRO A 194 -8.01 -19.37 -7.30
#